data_AF-A0A251UZ29-F1
#
_entry.id   AF-A0A251UZ29-F1
#
_cell.length_a   1.000
_cell.length_b   1.000
_cell.length_c   1.000
_cell.angle_alpha   90.00
_cell.angle_beta   90.00
_cell.angle_gamma   90.00
#
_symmetry.space_group_name_H-M   'P 1'
#
loop_
_entity.id
_entity.type
_entity.pdbx_description
1 polymer ?
#
loop_
_entity_poly.entity_id
_entity_poly.type
_entity_poly.pdbx_seq_one_letter_code
_entity_poly.pdbx_strand_id
1 'polypeptide(L)'
;MREAYVYGDQATFASTLRGYANLTSLSLGKQLHSVMITLGCMSNVLCGSSLLDMYAKCGYIKDAIQVFDEMPVRNIVSWMLHRMLT
;
A
#
# COMPACT_ATOMS: atom_id res chain seq x y z
N MET A 1 -23.00 -1.45 -15.30
CA MET A 1 -21.65 -1.84 -15.79
C MET A 1 -20.60 -0.78 -15.42
N ARG A 2 -20.35 -0.54 -14.13
CA ARG A 2 -19.25 0.36 -13.65
C ARG A 2 -18.35 -0.29 -12.60
N GLU A 3 -18.84 -1.31 -11.90
CA GLU A 3 -18.09 -1.96 -10.81
C GLU A 3 -16.92 -2.83 -11.30
N ALA A 4 -17.03 -3.46 -12.46
CA ALA A 4 -15.96 -4.31 -13.01
C ALA A 4 -14.73 -3.51 -13.46
N TYR A 5 -14.89 -2.24 -13.88
CA TYR A 5 -13.77 -1.40 -14.31
C TYR A 5 -12.93 -0.92 -13.12
N VAL A 6 -13.58 -0.59 -12.01
CA VAL A 6 -12.91 -0.15 -10.77
C VAL A 6 -12.15 -1.29 -10.09
N TYR A 7 -12.69 -2.52 -10.14
CA TYR A 7 -12.01 -3.69 -9.58
C TYR A 7 -10.73 -4.05 -10.33
N GLY A 8 -10.74 -3.92 -11.66
CA GLY A 8 -9.57 -4.16 -12.51
C GLY A 8 -8.42 -3.21 -12.18
N ASP A 9 -8.71 -1.94 -11.92
CA ASP A 9 -7.71 -0.94 -11.55
C ASP A 9 -7.09 -1.25 -10.19
N GLN A 10 -7.91 -1.50 -9.17
CA GLN A 10 -7.42 -1.81 -7.82
C GLN A 10 -6.62 -3.11 -7.74
N ALA A 11 -7.05 -4.16 -8.44
CA ALA A 11 -6.32 -5.42 -8.49
C ALA A 11 -5.00 -5.30 -9.27
N THR A 12 -4.98 -4.49 -10.33
CA THR A 12 -3.76 -4.18 -11.12
C THR A 12 -2.79 -3.32 -10.31
N PHE A 13 -3.28 -2.34 -9.55
CA PHE A 13 -2.45 -1.59 -8.61
C PHE A 13 -1.88 -2.50 -7.53
N ALA A 14 -2.68 -3.40 -6.96
CA ALA A 14 -2.19 -4.33 -5.94
C ALA A 14 -1.16 -5.34 -6.47
N SER A 15 -1.33 -5.86 -7.70
CA SER A 15 -0.33 -6.76 -8.30
C SER A 15 0.96 -6.03 -8.68
N THR A 16 0.84 -4.83 -9.24
CA THR A 16 1.96 -3.93 -9.55
C THR A 16 2.72 -3.55 -8.28
N LEU A 17 2.02 -3.17 -7.21
CA LEU A 17 2.64 -2.88 -5.91
C LEU A 17 3.32 -4.10 -5.31
N ARG A 18 2.73 -5.30 -5.39
CA ARG A 18 3.38 -6.53 -4.92
C ARG A 18 4.66 -6.83 -5.69
N GLY A 19 4.66 -6.59 -7.02
CA GLY A 19 5.87 -6.68 -7.84
C GLY A 19 6.95 -5.70 -7.39
N TYR A 20 6.58 -4.46 -7.09
CA TYR A 20 7.50 -3.42 -6.63
C TYR A 20 7.96 -3.57 -5.18
N ALA A 21 7.12 -4.13 -4.30
CA ALA A 21 7.49 -4.50 -2.94
C ALA A 21 8.61 -5.54 -2.92
N ASN A 22 8.72 -6.38 -3.96
CA ASN A 22 9.85 -7.30 -4.15
C ASN A 22 11.09 -6.64 -4.78
N LEU A 23 10.97 -5.43 -5.35
CA LEU A 23 12.08 -4.71 -6.00
C LEU A 23 12.80 -3.72 -5.08
N THR A 24 12.38 -3.52 -3.83
CA THR A 24 13.09 -2.74 -2.78
C THR A 24 13.54 -1.33 -3.19
N SER A 25 12.95 -0.74 -4.25
CA SER A 25 13.31 0.60 -4.71
C SER A 25 12.42 1.63 -4.03
N LEU A 26 12.93 2.21 -2.94
CA LEU A 26 12.25 3.26 -2.17
C LEU A 26 11.86 4.47 -3.04
N SER A 27 12.70 4.86 -4.00
CA SER A 27 12.43 6.03 -4.86
C SER A 27 11.17 5.83 -5.70
N LEU A 28 10.98 4.61 -6.22
CA LEU A 28 9.77 4.22 -6.93
C LEU A 28 8.58 4.08 -5.97
N GLY A 29 8.80 3.49 -4.80
CA GLY A 29 7.78 3.37 -3.76
C GLY A 29 7.19 4.72 -3.33
N LYS A 30 8.03 5.75 -3.18
CA LYS A 30 7.59 7.13 -2.87
C LYS A 30 6.81 7.78 -4.02
N GLN A 31 7.21 7.54 -5.27
CA GLN A 31 6.44 8.01 -6.43
C GLN A 31 5.05 7.36 -6.48
N LEU A 32 4.99 6.04 -6.27
CA LEU A 32 3.72 5.32 -6.18
C LEU A 32 2.86 5.81 -5.01
N HIS A 33 3.44 6.07 -3.84
CA HIS A 33 2.73 6.66 -2.72
C HIS A 33 2.06 7.99 -3.10
N SER A 34 2.82 8.91 -3.75
CA SER A 34 2.27 10.18 -4.22
C SER A 34 1.11 10.00 -5.21
N VAL A 35 1.23 9.03 -6.13
CA VAL A 35 0.17 8.70 -7.09
C VAL A 35 -1.07 8.13 -6.38
N MET A 36 -0.88 7.23 -5.43
CA MET A 36 -1.96 6.62 -4.64
C MET A 36 -2.74 7.65 -3.82
N ILE A 37 -2.07 8.65 -3.25
CA ILE A 37 -2.73 9.77 -2.56
C ILE A 37 -3.59 10.56 -3.56
N THR A 38 -3.01 10.91 -4.71
CA THR A 38 -3.70 11.70 -5.75
C THR A 38 -4.94 10.98 -6.30
N LEU A 39 -4.88 9.65 -6.42
CA LEU A 39 -6.00 8.82 -6.89
C LEU A 39 -7.00 8.44 -5.78
N GLY A 40 -6.75 8.82 -4.52
CA GLY A 40 -7.60 8.44 -3.39
C GLY A 40 -7.55 6.96 -3.02
N CYS A 41 -6.53 6.22 -3.49
CA CYS A 41 -6.39 4.77 -3.29
C CYS A 41 -6.12 4.38 -1.83
N MET A 42 -5.73 5.32 -0.97
CA MET A 42 -5.51 5.07 0.45
C MET A 42 -6.78 4.59 1.17
N SER A 43 -7.95 4.87 0.61
CA SER A 43 -9.24 4.33 1.08
C SER A 43 -9.40 2.82 0.83
N ASN A 44 -8.66 2.24 -0.11
CA ASN A 44 -8.65 0.81 -0.36
C ASN A 44 -7.62 0.12 0.55
N VAL A 45 -8.12 -0.78 1.39
CA VAL A 45 -7.30 -1.54 2.33
C VAL A 45 -6.20 -2.36 1.67
N LEU A 46 -6.41 -2.86 0.44
CA LEU A 46 -5.40 -3.62 -0.31
C LEU A 46 -4.25 -2.71 -0.76
N CYS A 47 -4.58 -1.52 -1.22
CA CYS A 47 -3.61 -0.50 -1.61
C CYS A 47 -2.77 -0.06 -0.41
N GLY A 48 -3.42 0.33 0.69
CA GLY A 48 -2.73 0.71 1.93
C GLY A 48 -1.87 -0.41 2.50
N SER A 49 -2.37 -1.65 2.54
CA SER A 49 -1.59 -2.81 3.01
C SER A 49 -0.36 -3.09 2.15
N SER A 50 -0.47 -2.91 0.83
CA SER A 50 0.65 -3.14 -0.08
C SER A 50 1.72 -2.04 0.05
N LEU A 51 1.30 -0.80 0.30
CA LEU A 51 2.22 0.32 0.54
C LEU A 51 2.94 0.19 1.90
N LEU A 52 2.21 -0.24 2.92
CA LEU A 52 2.75 -0.60 4.24
C LEU A 52 3.85 -1.67 4.12
N ASP A 53 3.57 -2.77 3.42
CA ASP A 53 4.53 -3.86 3.17
C ASP A 53 5.78 -3.36 2.42
N MET A 54 5.60 -2.47 1.44
CA MET A 54 6.72 -1.89 0.68
C MET A 54 7.66 -1.06 1.57
N TYR A 55 7.11 -0.13 2.39
CA TYR A 55 7.94 0.66 3.30
C TYR A 55 8.63 -0.20 4.36
N ALA A 56 7.93 -1.21 4.89
CA ALA A 56 8.50 -2.18 5.82
C ALA A 56 9.69 -2.93 5.22
N LYS A 57 9.53 -3.49 4.01
CA LYS A 57 10.61 -4.21 3.29
C LYS A 57 11.79 -3.33 2.90
N CYS A 58 11.56 -2.04 2.66
CA CYS A 58 12.63 -1.08 2.41
C CYS A 58 13.38 -0.65 3.70
N GLY A 59 12.94 -1.10 4.89
CA GLY A 59 13.53 -0.71 6.17
C GLY A 59 13.06 0.65 6.71
N TYR A 60 12.05 1.27 6.07
CA TYR A 60 11.50 2.57 6.46
C TYR A 60 10.32 2.38 7.40
N ILE A 61 10.61 1.85 8.59
CA ILE A 61 9.61 1.42 9.58
C ILE A 61 8.70 2.56 10.03
N LYS A 62 9.25 3.78 10.22
CA LYS A 62 8.45 4.95 10.61
C LYS A 62 7.43 5.33 9.54
N ASP A 63 7.84 5.33 8.28
CA ASP A 63 6.96 5.64 7.15
C ASP A 63 5.89 4.54 6.99
N ALA A 64 6.26 3.27 7.22
CA ALA A 64 5.33 2.15 7.24
C ALA A 64 4.25 2.36 8.32
N ILE A 65 4.65 2.68 9.55
CA ILE A 65 3.70 2.97 10.64
C ILE A 65 2.79 4.16 10.29
N GLN A 66 3.35 5.23 9.73
CA GLN A 66 2.55 6.39 9.30
C GLN A 66 1.50 6.01 8.25
N VAL A 67 1.86 5.20 7.25
CA VAL A 67 0.90 4.69 6.25
C VAL A 67 -0.22 3.91 6.94
N PHE A 68 0.10 3.05 7.90
CA PHE A 68 -0.91 2.32 8.67
C PHE A 68 -1.82 3.25 9.46
N ASP A 69 -1.30 4.31 10.06
CA ASP A 69 -2.06 5.29 10.84
C ASP A 69 -2.99 6.14 9.96
N GLU A 70 -2.57 6.44 8.73
CA GLU A 70 -3.35 7.20 7.75
C GLU A 70 -4.42 6.36 7.01
N MET A 71 -4.37 5.03 7.10
CA MET A 71 -5.37 4.15 6.48
C MET A 71 -6.75 4.30 7.17
N PRO A 72 -7.81 4.72 6.46
CA PRO A 72 -9.15 4.83 7.04
C PRO A 72 -9.81 3.46 7.29
N VAL A 73 -9.43 2.44 6.50
CA VAL A 73 -9.93 1.07 6.61
C VAL A 73 -8.75 0.12 6.72
N ARG A 74 -8.79 -0.80 7.69
CA ARG A 74 -7.71 -1.75 8.00
C ARG A 74 -8.27 -3.18 8.01
N ASN A 75 -7.47 -4.13 7.54
CA ASN A 75 -7.79 -5.57 7.56
C ASN A 75 -6.75 -6.34 8.38
N ILE A 76 -6.98 -7.65 8.53
CA ILE A 76 -6.09 -8.57 9.26
C ILE A 76 -4.63 -8.47 8.76
N VAL A 77 -4.43 -8.31 7.44
CA VAL A 77 -3.09 -8.21 6.85
C VAL A 77 -2.38 -6.93 7.29
N SER A 78 -3.05 -5.77 7.21
CA SER A 78 -2.47 -4.50 7.67
C SER A 78 -2.13 -4.51 9.17
N TRP A 79 -2.98 -5.13 9.99
CA TRP A 79 -2.72 -5.28 11.44
C TRP A 79 -1.55 -6.21 11.72
N MET A 80 -1.44 -7.32 10.99
CA MET A 80 -0.32 -8.25 11.13
C MET A 80 1.00 -7.57 10.78
N LEU A 81 1.03 -6.81 9.67
CA LEU A 81 2.20 -6.03 9.27
C LEU A 81 2.57 -4.99 10.31
N HIS A 82 1.62 -4.19 10.80
CA HIS A 82 1.88 -3.20 11.87
C HIS A 82 2.44 -3.86 13.14
N ARG A 83 1.90 -5.01 13.54
CA ARG A 83 2.38 -5.75 14.72
C ARG A 83 3.80 -6.32 14.54
N MET A 84 4.26 -6.57 13.31
CA MET A 84 5.65 -6.98 13.07
C MET A 84 6.64 -5.81 13.17
N LEU A 85 6.15 -4.57 13.11
CA LEU A 85 6.96 -3.34 13.10
C LEU A 85 7.09 -2.69 14.48
N THR A 86 6.36 -3.20 15.48
CA THR A 86 6.33 -2.72 16.88
C THR A 86 6.80 -3.80 17.82
#